data_AF-A0A1H5R7F1-F1
#
_entry.id   AF-A0A1H5R7F1-F1
#
_cell.length_a   1.000
_cell.length_b   1.000
_cell.length_c   1.000
_cell.angle_alpha   90.00
_cell.angle_beta   90.00
_cell.angle_gamma   90.00
#
_symmetry.space_group_name_H-M   'P 1'
#
loop_
_entity.id
_entity.type
_entity.pdbx_description
1 polymer ?
#
loop_
_entity_poly.entity_id
_entity_poly.type
_entity_poly.pdbx_seq_one_letter_code
_entity_poly.pdbx_strand_id
1 'polypeptide(L)'
;MTWEQPVVAAHAARVAAADAEETMIRTAIGAGAKPTHIAKWLGVRGRNRVYDIANRPGPAVITPPYQPPTVFVAADGCEPVTARRVETVMWAHGWPTVVSATAAWHLCVAGRTVVLCDITHDSTVTVGVMRADDTPGDFTMANGGRVPRPVREDGILDEHFLACLVATAIAGDQTHGE
;
A
#
# COMPACT_ATOMS: atom_id res chain seq x y z
N MET A 1 -11.77 8.01 -20.16
CA MET A 1 -10.88 7.05 -19.46
C MET A 1 -11.28 5.66 -19.92
N THR A 2 -10.38 4.92 -20.58
CA THR A 2 -10.68 3.58 -21.10
C THR A 2 -10.46 2.54 -20.00
N TRP A 3 -11.37 1.57 -19.88
CA TRP A 3 -11.32 0.52 -18.85
C TRP A 3 -10.13 -0.45 -18.99
N GLU A 4 -9.36 -0.33 -20.06
CA GLU A 4 -8.24 -1.21 -20.40
C GLU A 4 -7.08 -1.08 -19.42
N GLN A 5 -6.71 0.14 -19.02
CA GLN A 5 -5.59 0.38 -18.10
C GLN A 5 -5.82 -0.23 -16.71
N PRO A 6 -6.98 0.00 -16.04
CA PRO A 6 -7.28 -0.64 -14.76
C PRO A 6 -7.27 -2.18 -14.82
N VAL A 7 -7.75 -2.76 -15.92
CA VAL A 7 -7.78 -4.23 -16.10
C VAL A 7 -6.36 -4.79 -16.25
N VAL A 8 -5.50 -4.12 -17.01
CA VAL A 8 -4.08 -4.51 -17.14
C VAL A 8 -3.35 -4.38 -15.80
N ALA A 9 -3.58 -3.29 -15.06
CA ALA A 9 -2.99 -3.08 -13.74
C ALA A 9 -3.43 -4.15 -12.73
N ALA A 10 -4.73 -4.48 -12.69
CA ALA A 10 -5.27 -5.54 -11.84
C ALA A 10 -4.68 -6.92 -12.19
N HIS A 11 -4.49 -7.21 -13.49
CA HIS A 11 -3.84 -8.44 -13.92
C HIS A 11 -2.38 -8.51 -13.47
N ALA A 12 -1.61 -7.43 -13.67
CA ALA A 12 -0.22 -7.35 -13.25
C ALA A 12 -0.07 -7.53 -11.73
N ALA A 13 -0.94 -6.90 -10.94
CA ALA A 13 -0.95 -7.05 -9.49
C ALA A 13 -1.22 -8.51 -9.06
N ARG A 14 -2.16 -9.19 -9.74
CA ARG A 14 -2.45 -10.61 -9.48
C ARG A 14 -1.26 -11.52 -9.81
N VAL A 15 -0.56 -11.26 -10.91
CA VAL A 15 0.65 -12.02 -11.30
C VAL A 15 1.74 -11.80 -10.26
N ALA A 16 2.03 -10.55 -9.89
CA ALA A 16 3.02 -10.22 -8.87
C ALA A 16 2.72 -10.88 -7.51
N ALA A 17 1.44 -10.90 -7.10
CA ALA A 17 1.02 -11.57 -5.87
C ALA A 17 1.23 -13.09 -5.94
N ALA A 18 0.92 -13.72 -7.09
CA ALA A 18 1.14 -15.15 -7.29
C ALA A 18 2.63 -15.51 -7.28
N ASP A 19 3.49 -14.67 -7.86
CA ASP A 19 4.94 -14.85 -7.86
C ASP A 19 5.52 -14.71 -6.45
N ALA A 20 5.06 -13.71 -5.67
CA ALA A 20 5.46 -13.54 -4.27
C ALA A 20 5.01 -14.73 -3.40
N GLU A 21 3.79 -15.26 -3.61
CA GLU A 21 3.32 -16.47 -2.93
C GLU A 21 4.19 -17.68 -3.28
N GLU A 22 4.47 -17.91 -4.56
CA GLU A 22 5.33 -19.01 -5.03
C GLU A 22 6.72 -18.94 -4.41
N THR A 23 7.32 -17.75 -4.39
CA THR A 23 8.58 -17.50 -3.70
C THR A 23 8.49 -17.87 -2.22
N MET A 24 7.50 -17.39 -1.48
CA MET A 24 7.39 -17.64 -0.03
C MET A 24 7.24 -19.14 0.26
N ILE A 25 6.48 -19.85 -0.56
CA ILE A 25 6.35 -21.32 -0.49
C ILE A 25 7.73 -21.97 -0.66
N ARG A 26 8.48 -21.58 -1.71
CA ARG A 26 9.83 -22.13 -1.96
C ARG A 26 10.82 -21.79 -0.84
N THR A 27 10.79 -20.57 -0.32
CA THR A 27 11.63 -20.15 0.82
C THR A 27 11.33 -20.99 2.06
N ALA A 28 10.05 -21.20 2.37
CA ALA A 28 9.64 -22.04 3.50
C ALA A 28 10.11 -23.50 3.33
N ILE A 29 10.02 -24.06 2.12
CA ILE A 29 10.55 -25.41 1.81
C ILE A 29 12.07 -25.44 1.96
N GLY A 30 12.78 -24.44 1.45
CA GLY A 30 14.23 -24.30 1.61
C GLY A 30 14.66 -24.21 3.08
N ALA A 31 13.81 -23.65 3.94
CA ALA A 31 13.98 -23.61 5.40
C ALA A 31 13.54 -24.92 6.12
N GLY A 32 13.10 -25.94 5.38
CA GLY A 32 12.73 -27.25 5.91
C GLY A 32 11.23 -27.44 6.25
N ALA A 33 10.36 -26.51 5.88
CA ALA A 33 8.92 -26.67 6.08
C ALA A 33 8.34 -27.75 5.17
N LYS A 34 7.45 -28.60 5.71
CA LYS A 34 6.73 -29.60 4.93
C LYS A 34 5.58 -28.93 4.14
N PRO A 35 5.29 -29.35 2.89
CA PRO A 35 4.16 -28.83 2.11
C PRO A 35 2.81 -28.86 2.84
N THR A 36 2.59 -29.83 3.72
CA THR A 36 1.39 -29.93 4.55
C THR A 36 1.26 -28.81 5.58
N HIS A 37 2.37 -28.33 6.14
CA HIS A 37 2.38 -27.18 7.07
C HIS A 37 2.12 -25.89 6.31
N ILE A 38 2.72 -25.73 5.14
CA ILE A 38 2.54 -24.56 4.29
C ILE A 38 1.07 -24.44 3.85
N ALA A 39 0.45 -25.54 3.39
CA ALA A 39 -0.97 -25.54 3.05
C ALA A 39 -1.88 -25.14 4.23
N LYS A 40 -1.51 -25.56 5.45
CA LYS A 40 -2.21 -25.16 6.69
C LYS A 40 -2.05 -23.66 6.97
N TRP A 41 -0.85 -23.11 6.83
CA TRP A 41 -0.60 -21.67 7.01
C TRP A 41 -1.36 -20.80 6.00
N LEU A 42 -1.42 -21.25 4.75
CA LEU A 42 -2.17 -20.59 3.68
C LEU A 42 -3.69 -20.77 3.79
N GLY A 43 -4.18 -21.59 4.73
CA GLY A 43 -5.61 -21.86 4.88
C GLY A 43 -6.25 -22.60 3.70
N VAL A 44 -5.45 -23.21 2.81
CA VAL A 44 -5.94 -23.87 1.61
C VAL A 44 -6.22 -25.35 1.86
N ARG A 45 -7.39 -25.84 1.42
CA ARG A 45 -7.73 -27.27 1.49
C ARG A 45 -7.03 -28.07 0.40
N GLY A 46 -6.82 -27.48 -0.78
CA GLY A 46 -6.12 -28.10 -1.90
C GLY A 46 -4.61 -27.98 -1.76
N ARG A 47 -3.90 -29.12 -1.71
CA ARG A 47 -2.44 -29.17 -1.54
C ARG A 47 -1.67 -29.22 -2.87
N ASN A 48 -2.35 -29.52 -3.97
CA ASN A 48 -1.74 -29.77 -5.28
C ASN A 48 -0.81 -28.62 -5.68
N ARG A 49 -1.28 -27.37 -5.60
CA ARG A 49 -0.49 -26.18 -5.95
C ARG A 49 0.80 -26.06 -5.13
N VAL A 50 0.75 -26.36 -3.82
CA VAL A 50 1.94 -26.31 -2.96
C VAL A 50 2.94 -27.41 -3.34
N TYR A 51 2.45 -28.61 -3.67
CA TYR A 51 3.29 -29.70 -4.18
C TYR A 51 3.86 -29.40 -5.56
N ASP A 52 3.10 -28.79 -6.46
CA ASP A 52 3.55 -28.42 -7.80
C ASP A 52 4.70 -27.40 -7.72
N ILE A 53 4.58 -26.41 -6.82
CA ILE A 53 5.64 -25.43 -6.55
C ILE A 53 6.86 -26.08 -5.88
N ALA A 54 6.64 -27.01 -4.95
CA ALA A 54 7.71 -27.72 -4.26
C ALA A 54 8.56 -28.59 -5.19
N ASN A 55 7.93 -29.18 -6.21
CA ASN A 55 8.57 -30.10 -7.15
C ASN A 55 9.15 -29.41 -8.39
N ARG A 56 8.95 -28.10 -8.55
CA ARG A 56 9.50 -27.34 -9.68
C ARG A 56 11.01 -27.16 -9.53
N PRO A 57 11.83 -27.51 -10.54
CA PRO A 57 13.26 -27.29 -10.49
C PRO A 57 13.61 -25.80 -10.61
N GLY A 58 14.68 -25.38 -9.91
CA GLY A 58 15.24 -24.03 -9.97
C GLY A 58 15.42 -23.42 -8.58
N PRO A 59 16.36 -22.47 -8.41
CA PRO A 59 16.56 -21.81 -7.13
C PRO A 59 15.28 -21.11 -6.68
N ALA A 60 15.01 -21.14 -5.37
CA ALA A 60 14.01 -20.27 -4.77
C ALA A 60 14.51 -18.84 -4.95
N VAL A 61 13.94 -18.09 -5.90
CA VAL A 61 14.14 -16.64 -5.95
C VAL A 61 13.46 -16.11 -4.70
N ILE A 62 14.24 -15.72 -3.69
CA ILE A 62 13.73 -15.07 -2.48
C ILE A 62 13.39 -13.62 -2.85
N THR A 63 12.28 -13.45 -3.55
CA THR A 63 11.50 -12.20 -3.58
C THR A 63 11.02 -11.92 -2.15
N PRO A 64 11.34 -10.75 -1.56
CA PRO A 64 10.73 -10.34 -0.30
C PRO A 64 9.19 -10.43 -0.39
N PRO A 65 8.47 -10.74 0.70
CA PRO A 65 7.01 -10.76 0.64
C PRO A 65 6.56 -9.38 0.19
N TYR A 66 5.67 -9.33 -0.82
CA TYR A 66 5.08 -8.07 -1.24
C TYR A 66 4.40 -7.45 -0.02
N GLN A 67 4.95 -6.33 0.43
CA GLN A 67 4.35 -5.52 1.47
C GLN A 67 3.62 -4.40 0.73
N PRO A 68 2.28 -4.35 0.81
CA PRO A 68 1.55 -3.24 0.23
C PRO A 68 2.09 -1.93 0.83
N PRO A 69 2.17 -0.86 0.04
CA PRO A 69 2.60 0.43 0.53
C PRO A 69 1.70 0.89 1.68
N THR A 70 2.30 1.53 2.69
CA THR A 70 1.51 2.17 3.74
C THR A 70 1.05 3.55 3.25
N VAL A 71 -0.21 3.89 3.36
CA VAL A 71 -0.73 5.20 3.00
C VAL A 71 -0.70 6.13 4.20
N PHE A 72 0.04 7.23 4.11
CA PHE A 72 -0.05 8.34 5.05
C PHE A 72 -1.13 9.32 4.59
N VAL A 73 -2.19 9.46 5.37
CA VAL A 73 -3.28 10.42 5.07
C VAL A 73 -2.99 11.73 5.81
N ALA A 74 -2.61 12.77 5.06
CA ALA A 74 -2.49 14.13 5.58
C ALA A 74 -3.84 14.84 5.37
N ALA A 75 -4.50 15.22 6.46
CA ALA A 75 -5.86 15.73 6.45
C ALA A 75 -6.00 16.99 7.33
N ASP A 76 -4.96 17.80 7.40
CA ASP A 76 -4.97 19.00 8.23
C ASP A 76 -6.06 19.96 7.72
N GLY A 77 -6.99 20.37 8.58
CA GLY A 77 -8.10 21.23 8.20
C GLY A 77 -9.27 20.53 7.47
N CYS A 78 -9.17 19.23 7.20
CA CYS A 78 -10.24 18.43 6.62
C CYS A 78 -11.21 17.95 7.72
N GLU A 79 -12.49 17.75 7.40
CA GLU A 79 -13.45 17.23 8.39
C GLU A 79 -13.06 15.81 8.87
N PRO A 80 -13.17 15.50 10.17
CA PRO A 80 -12.81 14.19 10.70
C PRO A 80 -13.54 13.01 10.04
N VAL A 81 -14.77 13.25 9.54
CA VAL A 81 -15.56 12.23 8.84
C VAL A 81 -14.95 11.87 7.48
N THR A 82 -14.43 12.85 6.75
CA THR A 82 -13.79 12.68 5.45
C THR A 82 -12.50 11.88 5.58
N ALA A 83 -11.64 12.26 6.53
CA ALA A 83 -10.40 11.53 6.82
C ALA A 83 -10.66 10.05 7.17
N ARG A 84 -11.67 9.78 8.00
CA ARG A 84 -12.05 8.41 8.40
C ARG A 84 -12.60 7.57 7.24
N ARG A 85 -13.30 8.19 6.29
CA ARG A 85 -13.78 7.49 5.08
C ARG A 85 -12.65 7.11 4.16
N VAL A 86 -11.72 8.04 3.91
CA VAL A 86 -10.50 7.75 3.14
C VAL A 86 -9.75 6.60 3.78
N GLU A 87 -9.55 6.62 5.09
CA GLU A 87 -8.97 5.51 5.84
C GLU A 87 -9.72 4.19 5.62
N THR A 88 -11.03 4.19 5.78
CA THR A 88 -11.87 2.99 5.62
C THR A 88 -11.75 2.40 4.21
N VAL A 89 -11.75 3.26 3.19
CA VAL A 89 -11.60 2.84 1.78
C VAL A 89 -10.21 2.23 1.55
N MET A 90 -9.15 2.84 2.04
CA MET A 90 -7.79 2.30 1.91
C MET A 90 -7.67 0.92 2.57
N TRP A 91 -8.21 0.76 3.78
CA TRP A 91 -8.23 -0.54 4.46
C TRP A 91 -9.04 -1.60 3.69
N ALA A 92 -10.17 -1.22 3.09
CA ALA A 92 -10.97 -2.13 2.27
C ALA A 92 -10.21 -2.61 1.03
N HIS A 93 -9.28 -1.80 0.51
CA HIS A 93 -8.37 -2.15 -0.58
C HIS A 93 -7.07 -2.83 -0.12
N GLY A 94 -6.94 -3.14 1.18
CA GLY A 94 -5.78 -3.81 1.76
C GLY A 94 -4.55 -2.93 1.90
N TRP A 95 -4.74 -1.61 1.92
CA TRP A 95 -3.66 -0.63 2.05
C TRP A 95 -3.62 -0.11 3.49
N PRO A 96 -2.60 -0.50 4.29
CA PRO A 96 -2.47 -0.03 5.66
C PRO A 96 -2.38 1.48 5.68
N THR A 97 -3.10 2.14 6.59
CA THR A 97 -3.05 3.60 6.71
C THR A 97 -2.38 4.05 8.00
N VAL A 98 -1.76 5.23 7.94
CA VAL A 98 -1.32 5.99 9.11
C VAL A 98 -1.78 7.44 8.96
N VAL A 99 -2.18 8.05 10.07
CA VAL A 99 -2.58 9.48 10.11
C VAL A 99 -1.53 10.36 10.78
N SER A 100 -0.49 9.74 11.37
CA SER A 100 0.61 10.45 12.01
C SER A 100 1.78 10.60 11.03
N ALA A 101 2.16 11.85 10.77
CA ALA A 101 3.37 12.16 9.99
C ALA A 101 4.62 11.53 10.61
N THR A 102 4.71 11.50 11.94
CA THR A 102 5.81 10.85 12.67
C THR A 102 5.85 9.35 12.44
N ALA A 103 4.70 8.67 12.49
CA ALA A 103 4.63 7.23 12.20
C ALA A 103 5.00 6.93 10.73
N ALA A 104 4.50 7.73 9.80
CA ALA A 104 4.83 7.65 8.38
C ALA A 104 6.35 7.81 8.15
N TRP A 105 6.98 8.79 8.80
CA TRP A 105 8.42 9.01 8.73
C TRP A 105 9.21 7.81 9.25
N HIS A 106 8.86 7.26 10.42
CA HIS A 106 9.54 6.08 10.97
C HIS A 106 9.43 4.86 10.03
N LEU A 107 8.30 4.71 9.34
CA LEU A 107 8.13 3.65 8.35
C LEU A 107 9.07 3.86 7.15
N CYS A 108 9.17 5.10 6.63
CA CYS A 108 10.12 5.43 5.58
C CYS A 108 11.58 5.14 5.99
N VAL A 109 11.98 5.54 7.20
CA VAL A 109 13.32 5.26 7.75
C VAL A 109 13.57 3.75 7.86
N ALA A 110 12.53 2.97 8.20
CA ALA A 110 12.60 1.52 8.22
C ALA A 110 12.59 0.87 6.82
N GLY A 111 12.69 1.66 5.74
CA GLY A 111 12.72 1.17 4.36
C GLY A 111 11.36 0.74 3.82
N ARG A 112 10.25 1.07 4.48
CA ARG A 112 8.90 0.82 3.97
C ARG A 112 8.54 1.86 2.92
N THR A 113 7.89 1.43 1.84
CA THR A 113 7.23 2.33 0.91
C THR A 113 6.02 2.97 1.59
N VAL A 114 6.05 4.29 1.73
CA VAL A 114 4.93 5.08 2.23
C VAL A 114 4.42 5.98 1.12
N VAL A 115 3.11 6.13 1.02
CA VAL A 115 2.43 6.97 0.03
C VAL A 115 1.70 8.06 0.75
N LEU A 116 2.09 9.31 0.51
CA LEU A 116 1.35 10.48 0.95
C LEU A 116 0.05 10.58 0.15
N CYS A 117 -1.05 10.70 0.86
CA CYS A 117 -2.36 11.10 0.37
C CYS A 117 -2.75 12.37 1.13
N ASP A 118 -2.51 13.52 0.51
CA ASP A 118 -2.81 14.83 1.08
C ASP A 118 -4.19 15.31 0.61
N ILE A 119 -5.08 15.49 1.58
CA ILE A 119 -6.45 15.99 1.46
C ILE A 119 -6.66 17.28 2.27
N THR A 120 -5.59 17.95 2.69
CA THR A 120 -5.59 19.21 3.47
C THR A 120 -6.40 20.32 2.78
N HIS A 121 -6.56 20.24 1.47
CA HIS A 121 -7.42 21.13 0.69
C HIS A 121 -8.50 20.29 0.04
N ASP A 122 -9.73 20.34 0.57
CA ASP A 122 -10.88 19.50 0.19
C ASP A 122 -11.16 19.44 -1.33
N SER A 123 -10.63 20.39 -2.11
CA SER A 123 -10.73 20.46 -3.57
C SER A 123 -9.63 19.73 -4.36
N THR A 124 -8.52 19.33 -3.72
CA THR A 124 -7.35 18.77 -4.42
C THR A 124 -6.71 17.65 -3.61
N VAL A 125 -6.83 16.42 -4.11
CA VAL A 125 -6.09 15.27 -3.59
C VAL A 125 -4.71 15.26 -4.22
N THR A 126 -3.66 15.33 -3.40
CA THR A 126 -2.29 15.12 -3.85
C THR A 126 -1.79 13.75 -3.40
N VAL A 127 -1.28 12.97 -4.35
CA VAL A 127 -0.67 11.67 -4.08
C VAL A 127 0.81 11.71 -4.44
N GLY A 128 1.66 11.08 -3.63
CA GLY A 128 3.07 10.91 -3.95
C GLY A 128 3.77 9.93 -3.03
N VAL A 129 4.91 9.38 -3.44
CA VAL A 129 5.73 8.54 -2.57
C VAL A 129 6.41 9.41 -1.52
N MET A 130 6.35 9.00 -0.25
CA MET A 130 7.08 9.65 0.84
C MET A 130 8.45 8.97 1.01
N ARG A 131 9.49 9.79 1.19
CA ARG A 131 10.85 9.35 1.54
C ARG A 131 11.24 9.94 2.89
N ALA A 132 12.10 9.22 3.61
CA ALA A 132 12.89 9.81 4.67
C ALA A 132 14.10 10.45 4.00
N ASP A 133 14.06 11.76 3.80
CA ASP A 133 15.22 12.52 3.32
C ASP A 133 15.81 13.28 4.51
N ASP A 134 17.14 13.35 4.58
CA ASP A 134 17.89 14.09 5.62
C ASP A 134 17.94 15.60 5.33
N THR A 135 17.39 16.02 4.18
CA THR A 135 17.39 17.40 3.73
C THR A 135 16.32 18.22 4.47
N PRO A 136 16.68 19.26 5.24
CA PRO A 136 15.71 20.05 6.01
C PRO A 136 14.85 20.90 5.08
N GLY A 137 13.61 20.47 4.85
CA GLY A 137 12.55 21.26 4.23
C GLY A 137 11.41 21.45 5.22
N ASP A 138 11.02 22.71 5.47
CA ASP A 138 10.02 23.08 6.46
C ASP A 138 8.62 22.59 6.07
N PHE A 139 8.19 21.47 6.66
CA PHE A 139 6.78 21.16 6.87
C PHE A 139 6.47 21.42 8.35
N THR A 140 5.70 22.46 8.63
CA THR A 140 5.37 22.86 10.00
C THR A 140 4.22 21.99 10.50
N MET A 141 4.48 21.07 11.42
CA MET A 141 3.41 20.35 12.12
C MET A 141 2.70 21.27 13.11
N ALA A 142 1.41 20.99 13.39
CA ALA A 142 0.61 21.67 14.42
C ALA A 142 1.25 21.69 15.83
N ASN A 143 2.24 20.83 16.08
CA ASN A 143 2.92 20.67 17.37
C ASN A 143 4.27 21.42 17.45
N GLY A 144 4.64 22.22 16.43
CA GLY A 144 5.89 22.98 16.41
C GLY A 144 7.17 22.14 16.16
N GLY A 145 7.04 20.84 15.90
CA GLY A 145 8.16 19.99 15.48
C GLY A 145 8.44 20.13 13.99
N ARG A 146 9.72 20.35 13.62
CA ARG A 146 10.18 20.29 12.23
C ARG A 146 10.36 18.84 11.83
N VAL A 147 9.61 18.38 10.83
CA VAL A 147 9.79 17.05 10.21
C VAL A 147 10.18 17.28 8.74
N PRO A 148 11.12 16.49 8.18
CA PRO A 148 11.50 16.60 6.77
C PRO A 148 10.29 16.44 5.86
N ARG A 149 10.23 17.28 4.82
CA ARG A 149 9.13 17.32 3.85
C ARG A 149 9.08 16.03 3.02
N PRO A 150 7.90 15.43 2.81
CA PRO A 150 7.73 14.40 1.80
C PRO A 150 8.15 14.95 0.42
N VAL A 151 9.13 14.32 -0.22
CA VAL A 151 9.51 14.64 -1.60
C VAL A 151 8.62 13.83 -2.53
N ARG A 152 7.80 14.52 -3.34
CA ARG A 152 6.99 13.89 -4.39
C ARG A 152 7.93 13.34 -5.47
N GLU A 153 7.93 12.03 -5.65
CA GLU A 153 8.58 11.33 -6.76
C GLU A 153 7.47 10.67 -7.59
N ASP A 154 7.35 11.03 -8.87
CA ASP A 154 6.35 10.45 -9.76
C ASP A 154 6.78 9.01 -10.13
N GLY A 155 5.90 8.01 -9.94
CA GLY A 155 5.97 6.78 -10.75
C GLY A 155 6.23 5.42 -10.10
N ILE A 156 5.80 5.15 -8.86
CA ILE A 156 5.86 3.77 -8.28
C ILE A 156 4.47 3.13 -8.13
N LEU A 157 3.41 3.92 -8.17
CA LEU A 157 2.02 3.48 -8.08
C LEU A 157 1.19 4.19 -9.14
N ASP A 158 0.04 3.61 -9.50
CA ASP A 158 -0.97 4.34 -10.27
C ASP A 158 -1.55 5.45 -9.36
N GLU A 159 -0.80 6.56 -9.25
CA GLU A 159 -1.15 7.76 -8.49
C GLU A 159 -2.54 8.27 -8.90
N HIS A 160 -2.92 8.03 -10.15
CA HIS A 160 -4.21 8.37 -10.68
C HIS A 160 -5.33 7.49 -10.09
N PHE A 161 -5.11 6.17 -10.00
CA PHE A 161 -6.04 5.27 -9.30
C PHE A 161 -6.23 5.68 -7.84
N LEU A 162 -5.15 5.98 -7.12
CA LEU A 162 -5.22 6.39 -5.71
C LEU A 162 -5.94 7.73 -5.55
N ALA A 163 -5.63 8.71 -6.40
CA ALA A 163 -6.31 10.00 -6.41
C ALA A 163 -7.81 9.85 -6.74
N CYS A 164 -8.17 9.02 -7.73
CA CYS A 164 -9.57 8.73 -8.07
C CYS A 164 -10.31 8.02 -6.93
N LEU A 165 -9.66 7.06 -6.26
CA LEU A 165 -10.23 6.33 -5.14
C LEU A 165 -10.53 7.26 -3.96
N VAL A 166 -9.58 8.13 -3.61
CA VAL A 166 -9.73 9.14 -2.56
C VAL A 166 -10.81 10.16 -2.94
N ALA A 167 -10.79 10.67 -4.17
CA ALA A 167 -11.81 11.60 -4.66
C ALA A 167 -13.21 10.99 -4.62
N THR A 168 -13.36 9.69 -4.90
CA THR A 168 -14.64 8.97 -4.79
C THR A 168 -15.07 8.85 -3.33
N ALA A 169 -14.14 8.57 -2.42
CA ALA A 169 -14.42 8.51 -0.98
C ALA A 169 -14.88 9.87 -0.41
N ILE A 170 -14.31 10.96 -0.91
CA ILE A 170 -14.70 12.34 -0.57
C ILE A 170 -16.06 12.69 -1.18
N ALA A 171 -16.26 12.42 -2.48
CA ALA A 171 -17.49 12.77 -3.20
C ALA A 171 -18.74 12.01 -2.70
N GLY A 172 -18.57 10.81 -2.13
CA GLY A 172 -19.65 10.08 -1.47
C GLY A 172 -20.31 10.85 -0.33
N ASP A 173 -19.68 11.91 0.21
CA ASP A 173 -20.24 12.77 1.25
C ASP A 173 -21.27 13.77 0.76
N GLN A 174 -21.10 14.28 -0.45
CA GLN A 174 -21.93 15.34 -1.01
C GLN A 174 -23.35 14.85 -1.39
N THR A 175 -23.58 13.53 -1.39
CA THR A 175 -24.84 12.92 -1.87
C THR A 175 -25.79 12.47 -0.75
N HIS A 176 -25.41 12.60 0.53
CA HIS A 176 -26.23 12.18 1.68
C HIS A 176 -26.56 13.31 2.65
N GLY A 177 -26.32 14.56 2.24
CA GLY A 177 -26.71 15.77 2.97
C GLY A 177 -27.91 16.48 2.32
N GLU A 178 -29.05 15.79 2.19
CA GLU A 178 -30.38 16.39 2.00
C GLU A 178 -31.41 15.69 2.90
#